data_AF-A0A6A4Z1B2-F1
#
_entry.id   AF-A0A6A4Z1B2-F1
#
_cell.length_a   1.000
_cell.length_b   1.000
_cell.length_c   1.000
_cell.angle_alpha   90.00
_cell.angle_beta   90.00
_cell.angle_gamma   90.00
#
_symmetry.space_group_name_H-M   'P 1'
#
loop_
_entity.id
_entity.type
_entity.pdbx_description
1 polymer ?
#
loop_
_entity_poly.entity_id
_entity_poly.type
_entity_poly.pdbx_seq_one_letter_code
_entity_poly.pdbx_strand_id
1 'polypeptide(L)'
;MSRPLIDLLKKQGVLAPGVCVAADTAFPVKNGNYSIVTPLKSGDLEKTSPVLHEAVTRTSNAITSLRQAAEWGMGSAPNVYRALALPLPYNPSIRARRLSTIYRLYNFRVRTTGISQIRSVFQPSK
;
A
#
# COMPACT_ATOMS: atom_id res chain seq x y z
N MET A 1 -10.20 -13.55 3.59
CA MET A 1 -10.17 -12.19 4.17
C MET A 1 -10.13 -11.04 3.15
N SER A 2 -9.81 -11.25 1.86
CA SER A 2 -9.66 -10.16 0.87
C SER A 2 -10.93 -9.73 0.12
N ARG A 3 -11.97 -10.59 0.04
CA ARG A 3 -13.20 -10.30 -0.75
C ARG A 3 -13.88 -8.98 -0.37
N PRO A 4 -14.11 -8.67 0.93
CA PRO A 4 -14.74 -7.40 1.30
C PRO A 4 -13.96 -6.17 0.87
N LEU A 5 -12.62 -6.24 0.85
CA LEU A 5 -11.78 -5.15 0.36
C LEU A 5 -11.87 -5.01 -1.16
N ILE A 6 -11.81 -6.11 -1.89
CA ILE A 6 -11.96 -6.11 -3.35
C ILE A 6 -13.32 -5.53 -3.75
N ASP A 7 -14.40 -5.94 -3.07
CA ASP A 7 -15.74 -5.45 -3.34
C ASP A 7 -15.88 -3.96 -2.99
N LEU A 8 -15.20 -3.50 -1.93
CA LEU A 8 -15.11 -2.07 -1.60
C LEU A 8 -14.40 -1.27 -2.69
N LEU A 9 -13.24 -1.73 -3.18
CA LEU A 9 -12.46 -1.02 -4.20
C LEU A 9 -13.17 -0.94 -5.55
N LYS A 10 -14.12 -1.84 -5.83
CA LYS A 10 -14.96 -1.81 -7.03
C LYS A 10 -16.09 -0.79 -6.96
N LYS A 11 -16.44 -0.28 -5.77
CA LYS A 11 -17.51 0.71 -5.63
C LYS A 11 -17.10 2.04 -6.26
N GLN A 12 -18.01 2.65 -6.99
CA GLN A 12 -17.80 3.95 -7.61
C GLN A 12 -17.48 5.00 -6.55
N GLY A 13 -16.48 5.85 -6.82
CA GLY A 13 -16.03 6.91 -5.91
C GLY A 13 -15.03 6.47 -4.83
N VAL A 14 -14.72 5.17 -4.70
CA VAL A 14 -13.67 4.71 -3.77
C VAL A 14 -12.28 4.89 -4.37
N LEU A 15 -12.12 4.53 -5.64
CA LEU A 15 -10.91 4.79 -6.42
C LEU A 15 -11.23 5.81 -7.51
N ALA A 16 -10.31 6.75 -7.73
CA ALA A 16 -10.39 7.64 -8.89
C ALA A 16 -10.16 6.85 -10.18
N PRO A 17 -10.71 7.28 -11.32
CA PRO A 17 -10.48 6.63 -12.61
C PRO A 17 -8.98 6.48 -12.91
N GLY A 18 -8.56 5.27 -13.29
CA GLY A 18 -7.16 4.95 -13.59
C GLY A 18 -6.26 4.71 -12.36
N VAL A 19 -6.78 4.81 -11.14
CA VAL A 19 -6.01 4.55 -9.92
C VAL A 19 -6.19 3.09 -9.47
N CYS A 20 -5.08 2.46 -9.09
CA CYS A 20 -5.06 1.13 -8.50
C CYS A 20 -4.30 1.14 -7.16
N VAL A 21 -4.50 0.09 -6.36
CA VAL A 21 -3.82 -0.10 -5.08
C VAL A 21 -2.66 -1.06 -5.25
N ALA A 22 -1.44 -0.62 -4.95
CA ALA A 22 -0.29 -1.52 -4.87
C ALA A 22 -0.37 -2.41 -3.62
N ALA A 23 -0.22 -3.72 -3.79
CA ALA A 23 -0.26 -4.71 -2.72
C ALA A 23 0.93 -5.67 -2.80
N ASP A 24 1.13 -6.46 -1.74
CA ASP A 24 2.12 -7.52 -1.71
C ASP A 24 1.74 -8.70 -2.63
N THR A 25 2.74 -9.45 -3.10
CA THR A 25 2.56 -10.62 -3.98
C THR A 25 1.69 -11.73 -3.38
N ALA A 26 1.58 -11.81 -2.05
CA ALA A 26 0.68 -12.74 -1.37
C ALA A 26 -0.80 -12.33 -1.46
N PHE A 27 -1.10 -11.09 -1.89
CA PHE A 27 -2.46 -10.63 -2.03
C PHE A 27 -3.14 -11.32 -3.24
N PRO A 28 -4.33 -11.91 -3.07
CA PRO A 28 -4.97 -12.64 -4.15
C PRO A 28 -5.51 -11.67 -5.21
N VAL A 29 -4.78 -11.54 -6.32
CA VAL A 29 -5.24 -10.90 -7.54
C VAL A 29 -5.76 -11.99 -8.48
N LYS A 30 -7.08 -12.06 -8.65
CA LYS A 30 -7.75 -13.02 -9.55
C LYS A 30 -8.75 -12.29 -10.44
N ASN A 31 -9.06 -12.91 -11.59
CA ASN A 31 -10.18 -12.55 -12.47
C ASN A 31 -10.11 -11.14 -13.08
N GLY A 32 -8.92 -10.68 -13.49
CA GLY A 32 -8.79 -9.40 -14.22
C GLY A 32 -9.16 -8.16 -13.40
N ASN A 33 -9.13 -8.24 -12.06
CA ASN A 33 -9.35 -7.05 -11.25
C ASN A 33 -8.09 -6.17 -11.25
N TYR A 34 -8.14 -5.08 -12.03
CA TYR A 34 -7.06 -4.08 -12.10
C TYR A 34 -7.09 -3.05 -10.96
N SER A 35 -8.04 -3.17 -10.00
CA SER A 35 -8.08 -2.28 -8.84
C SER A 35 -6.92 -2.51 -7.87
N ILE A 36 -6.28 -3.68 -7.94
CA ILE A 36 -5.11 -4.05 -7.13
C ILE A 36 -4.01 -4.54 -8.08
N VAL A 37 -2.81 -4.02 -7.90
CA VAL A 37 -1.62 -4.44 -8.63
C VAL A 37 -0.59 -4.99 -7.66
N THR A 38 0.06 -6.09 -8.02
CA THR A 38 1.11 -6.73 -7.23
C THR A 38 2.36 -6.89 -8.09
N PRO A 39 3.56 -6.85 -7.51
CA PRO A 39 4.77 -7.22 -8.24
C PRO A 39 4.66 -8.64 -8.80
N LEU A 40 5.30 -8.88 -9.93
CA LEU A 40 5.43 -10.23 -10.49
C LEU A 40 6.55 -10.98 -9.76
N LYS A 41 6.35 -12.29 -9.58
CA LYS A 41 7.40 -13.18 -9.08
C LYS A 41 8.47 -13.37 -10.15
N SER A 42 9.71 -13.67 -9.76
CA SER A 42 10.83 -13.84 -10.71
C SER A 42 10.50 -14.87 -11.80
N GLY A 43 9.95 -16.03 -11.43
CA GLY A 43 9.56 -17.05 -12.41
C GLY A 43 8.39 -16.66 -13.32
N ASP A 44 7.61 -15.63 -12.99
CA ASP A 44 6.58 -15.09 -13.90
C ASP A 44 7.15 -13.99 -14.80
N LEU A 45 8.16 -13.25 -14.34
CA LEU A 45 8.92 -12.30 -15.18
C LEU A 45 9.68 -13.04 -16.28
N GLU A 46 10.26 -14.20 -15.98
CA GLU A 46 10.99 -15.04 -16.95
C GLU A 46 10.09 -15.63 -18.04
N LYS A 47 8.80 -15.81 -17.77
CA LYS A 47 7.82 -16.31 -18.76
C LYS A 47 7.32 -15.22 -19.71
N THR A 48 7.76 -13.97 -19.53
CA THR A 48 7.32 -12.85 -20.35
C THR A 48 7.98 -12.91 -21.74
N SER A 49 7.26 -12.49 -22.78
CA SER A 49 7.84 -12.33 -24.12
C SER A 49 9.08 -11.41 -24.08
N PRO A 50 10.18 -11.73 -24.81
CA PRO A 50 11.40 -10.93 -24.83
C PRO A 50 11.16 -9.45 -25.15
N VAL A 51 10.19 -9.15 -26.01
CA VAL A 51 9.84 -7.77 -26.43
C VAL A 51 9.24 -6.96 -25.28
N LEU A 52 8.49 -7.60 -24.38
CA LEU A 52 7.79 -6.94 -23.27
C LEU A 52 8.55 -7.04 -21.95
N HIS A 53 9.58 -7.88 -21.88
CA HIS A 53 10.24 -8.23 -20.64
C HIS A 53 10.77 -7.01 -19.88
N GLU A 54 11.40 -6.05 -20.57
CA GLU A 54 11.93 -4.84 -19.94
C GLU A 54 10.80 -3.96 -19.36
N ALA A 55 9.73 -3.72 -20.13
CA ALA A 55 8.60 -2.90 -19.70
C ALA A 55 7.86 -3.51 -18.50
N VAL A 56 7.67 -4.83 -18.53
CA VAL A 56 7.03 -5.59 -17.45
C VAL A 56 7.90 -5.59 -16.19
N THR A 57 9.22 -5.77 -16.35
CA THR A 57 10.18 -5.72 -15.24
C THR A 57 10.20 -4.34 -14.58
N ARG A 58 10.26 -3.27 -15.39
CA ARG A 58 10.22 -1.89 -14.88
C ARG A 58 8.94 -1.60 -14.11
N THR A 59 7.80 -2.08 -14.61
CA THR A 59 6.50 -1.92 -13.94
C THR A 59 6.46 -2.69 -12.61
N SER A 60 6.94 -3.95 -12.59
CA SER A 60 7.02 -4.75 -11.37
C SER A 60 7.92 -4.09 -10.30
N ASN A 61 9.06 -3.55 -10.72
CA ASN A 61 9.99 -2.82 -9.84
C ASN A 61 9.35 -1.53 -9.29
N ALA A 62 8.61 -0.79 -10.12
CA ALA A 62 7.88 0.40 -9.69
C ALA A 62 6.80 0.06 -8.64
N ILE A 63 6.03 -1.03 -8.83
CA ILE A 63 5.04 -1.50 -7.84
C ILE A 63 5.75 -1.87 -6.54
N THR A 64 6.89 -2.58 -6.62
CA THR A 64 7.69 -2.94 -5.45
C THR A 64 8.18 -1.71 -4.68
N SER A 65 8.73 -0.73 -5.40
CA SER A 65 9.23 0.52 -4.83
C SER A 65 8.10 1.31 -4.16
N LEU A 66 6.94 1.44 -4.81
CA LEU A 66 5.78 2.14 -4.24
C LEU A 66 5.29 1.48 -2.95
N ARG A 67 5.20 0.14 -2.93
CA ARG A 67 4.83 -0.62 -1.74
C ARG A 67 5.84 -0.42 -0.60
N GLN A 68 7.14 -0.55 -0.90
CA GLN A 68 8.20 -0.33 0.08
C GLN A 68 8.16 1.09 0.64
N ALA A 69 7.93 2.10 -0.20
CA ALA A 69 7.79 3.47 0.23
C ALA A 69 6.61 3.65 1.20
N ALA A 70 5.47 3.03 0.92
CA ALA A 70 4.33 3.05 1.84
C ALA A 70 4.64 2.34 3.16
N GLU A 71 5.26 1.16 3.14
CA GLU A 71 5.58 0.40 4.36
C GLU A 71 6.60 1.12 5.25
N TRP A 72 7.70 1.56 4.65
CA TRP A 72 8.74 2.31 5.36
C TRP A 72 8.21 3.66 5.83
N GLY A 73 7.50 4.35 4.95
CA GLY A 73 6.89 5.64 5.21
C GLY A 73 5.87 5.65 6.34
N MET A 74 5.16 4.54 6.54
CA MET A 74 4.13 4.41 7.57
C MET A 74 4.62 3.66 8.82
N GLY A 75 5.85 3.14 8.82
CA GLY A 75 6.40 2.28 9.88
C GLY A 75 6.48 2.92 11.27
N SER A 76 6.49 4.25 11.34
CA SER A 76 6.46 4.97 12.63
C SER A 76 5.11 4.88 13.34
N ALA A 77 3.98 4.80 12.62
CA ALA A 77 2.65 4.72 13.21
C ALA A 77 2.47 3.50 14.15
N PRO A 78 2.79 2.25 13.76
CA PRO A 78 2.71 1.12 14.66
C PRO A 78 3.72 1.19 15.81
N ASN A 79 4.91 1.77 15.60
CA ASN A 79 5.91 1.93 16.66
C ASN A 79 5.43 2.89 17.76
N VAL A 80 4.87 4.04 17.38
CA VAL A 80 4.28 5.00 18.33
C VAL A 80 3.07 4.40 19.04
N TYR A 81 2.20 3.67 18.33
CA TYR A 81 1.07 3.01 18.97
C TYR A 81 1.52 1.95 19.99
N ARG A 82 2.56 1.18 19.68
CA ARG A 82 3.13 0.18 20.62
C ARG A 82 3.63 0.82 21.91
N ALA A 83 4.18 2.04 21.84
CA ALA A 83 4.64 2.78 23.02
C ALA A 83 3.51 3.14 24.00
N LEU A 84 2.24 3.15 23.55
CA LEU A 84 1.08 3.34 24.42
C LEU A 84 0.77 2.10 25.28
N ALA A 85 1.39 0.95 24.99
CA ALA A 85 1.12 -0.34 25.63
C ALA A 85 -0.37 -0.77 25.59
N LEU A 86 -1.13 -0.28 24.61
CA LEU A 86 -2.55 -0.61 24.42
C LEU A 86 -2.73 -1.73 23.38
N PRO A 87 -3.51 -2.77 23.68
CA PRO A 87 -3.85 -3.78 22.66
C PRO A 87 -4.76 -3.17 21.58
N LEU A 88 -4.73 -3.74 20.38
CA LEU A 88 -5.77 -3.47 19.40
C LEU A 88 -7.08 -4.15 19.84
N PRO A 89 -8.22 -3.45 19.83
CA PRO A 89 -9.50 -4.04 20.21
C PRO A 89 -9.86 -5.24 19.33
N TYR A 90 -10.49 -6.27 19.90
CA TYR A 90 -11.01 -7.41 19.14
C TYR A 90 -12.19 -7.01 18.24
N ASN A 91 -13.11 -6.20 18.78
CA ASN A 91 -14.30 -5.76 18.06
C ASN A 91 -13.92 -5.05 16.74
N PRO A 92 -14.37 -5.54 15.56
CA PRO A 92 -13.95 -5.01 14.27
C PRO A 92 -14.25 -3.52 14.07
N SER A 93 -15.40 -3.03 14.55
CA SER A 93 -15.81 -1.64 14.40
C SER A 93 -14.94 -0.72 15.25
N ILE A 94 -14.66 -1.10 16.50
CA ILE A 94 -13.78 -0.33 17.39
C ILE A 94 -12.34 -0.35 16.85
N ARG A 95 -11.87 -1.50 16.38
CA ARG A 95 -10.54 -1.65 15.77
C ARG A 95 -10.39 -0.79 14.52
N ALA A 96 -11.38 -0.81 13.62
CA ALA A 96 -11.38 0.01 12.41
C ALA A 96 -11.34 1.51 12.75
N ARG A 97 -12.15 1.95 13.73
CA ARG A 97 -12.12 3.35 14.21
C ARG A 97 -10.74 3.72 14.75
N ARG A 98 -10.14 2.86 15.58
CA ARG A 98 -8.82 3.11 16.18
C ARG A 98 -7.72 3.20 15.11
N LEU A 99 -7.69 2.27 14.16
CA LEU A 99 -6.73 2.33 13.04
C LEU A 99 -6.92 3.58 12.18
N SER A 100 -8.17 3.95 11.87
CA SER A 100 -8.48 5.18 11.13
C SER A 100 -7.97 6.42 11.88
N THR A 101 -8.18 6.51 13.19
CA THR A 101 -7.66 7.61 14.02
C THR A 101 -6.13 7.66 13.99
N ILE A 102 -5.44 6.53 14.19
CA ILE A 102 -3.97 6.46 14.16
C ILE A 102 -3.43 7.02 12.85
N TYR A 103 -3.93 6.54 11.71
CA TYR A 103 -3.42 6.96 10.41
C TYR A 103 -3.84 8.38 10.01
N ARG A 104 -4.99 8.87 10.47
CA ARG A 104 -5.38 10.28 10.30
C ARG A 104 -4.48 11.22 11.10
N LEU A 105 -4.18 10.89 12.35
CA LEU A 105 -3.23 11.66 13.18
C LEU A 105 -1.82 11.63 12.59
N TYR A 106 -1.40 10.48 12.07
CA TYR A 106 -0.14 10.36 11.35
C TYR A 106 -0.07 11.31 10.15
N ASN A 107 -1.10 11.28 9.28
CA ASN A 107 -1.19 12.16 8.12
C ASN A 107 -1.26 13.64 8.51
N PHE A 108 -1.98 13.96 9.59
CA PHE A 108 -2.01 15.32 10.14
C PHE A 108 -0.61 15.78 10.56
N ARG A 109 0.11 14.99 11.36
CA ARG A 109 1.51 15.28 11.74
C ARG A 109 2.40 15.51 10.51
N VAL A 110 2.32 14.63 9.51
CA VAL A 110 3.15 14.73 8.29
C VAL A 110 2.86 16.02 7.54
N ARG A 111 1.59 16.40 7.38
CA ARG A 111 1.19 17.64 6.69
C ARG A 111 1.60 18.89 7.46
N THR A 112 1.48 18.87 8.79
CA THR A 112 1.80 20.03 9.64
C THR A 112 3.31 20.24 9.78
N THR A 113 4.09 19.16 9.93
CA THR A 113 5.54 19.27 10.14
C THR A 113 6.35 19.25 8.85
N GLY A 114 5.78 18.76 7.74
CA GLY A 114 6.50 18.51 6.49
C GLY A 114 7.52 17.35 6.57
N ILE A 115 7.59 16.65 7.72
CA ILE A 115 8.53 15.56 7.98
C ILE A 115 7.87 14.23 7.60
N SER A 116 8.29 13.68 6.46
CA SER A 116 7.84 12.40 5.91
C SER A 116 9.04 11.54 5.53
N GLN A 117 9.11 10.31 6.05
CA GLN A 117 10.16 9.36 5.63
C GLN A 117 10.05 9.02 4.14
N ILE A 118 8.83 9.01 3.58
CA ILE A 118 8.63 8.84 2.13
C ILE A 118 9.35 9.94 1.37
N ARG A 119 9.17 11.19 1.81
CA ARG A 119 9.82 12.34 1.19
C ARG A 119 11.35 12.25 1.32
N SER A 120 11.86 11.99 2.53
CA SER A 120 13.31 11.95 2.77
C SER A 120 14.04 10.82 2.02
N VAL A 121 13.40 9.65 1.83
CA VAL A 121 14.04 8.48 1.23
C VAL A 121 13.74 8.36 -0.27
N PHE A 122 12.50 8.62 -0.69
CA PHE A 122 12.04 8.37 -2.07
C PHE A 122 11.85 9.65 -2.90
N GLN A 123 11.85 10.83 -2.27
CA GLN A 123 11.83 12.13 -2.96
C GLN A 123 12.86 13.11 -2.36
N PRO A 124 14.14 12.73 -2.27
CA PRO A 124 15.16 13.63 -1.74
C PRO A 124 15.22 14.89 -2.61
N SER A 125 15.10 16.06 -1.97
CA SER A 125 15.44 17.33 -2.60
C SER A 125 16.93 17.30 -2.92
N LYS A 126 17.25 17.37 -4.22
CA LYS A 126 18.63 17.57 -4.71
C LYS A 126 19.22 18.86 -4.18
#